data_AF-A0A6P3Z426-F1
#
_entry.id   AF-A0A6P3Z426-F1
#
_cell.length_a   1.000
_cell.length_b   1.000
_cell.length_c   1.000
_cell.angle_alpha   90.00
_cell.angle_beta   90.00
_cell.angle_gamma   90.00
#
_symmetry.space_group_name_H-M   'P 1'
#
loop_
_entity.id
_entity.type
_entity.pdbx_description
1 polymer ?
#
loop_
_entity_poly.entity_id
_entity_poly.type
_entity_poly.pdbx_seq_one_letter_code
_entity_poly.pdbx_strand_id
1 'polypeptide(L)'
;QIVAISVGLVSVAVGIGIPAFYETQIDNAAKRENTQPCFPCSGSGAQKCRFCMGTGSVTVELGGDEKEVSRCINCDGVGSFTCTTCQGSGIQPRYLDRREFKDDD
;
A
#
# COMPACT_ATOMS: atom_id res chain seq x y z
N GLN A 1 -20.74 -45.79 -29.90
CA GLN A 1 -21.10 -45.16 -28.61
C GLN A 1 -19.87 -44.66 -27.84
N ILE A 2 -18.76 -45.41 -27.79
CA ILE A 2 -17.51 -45.02 -27.08
C ILE A 2 -17.00 -43.62 -27.48
N VAL A 3 -17.01 -43.30 -28.77
CA VAL A 3 -16.55 -42.00 -29.31
C VAL A 3 -17.30 -40.81 -28.71
N ALA A 4 -18.61 -40.93 -28.50
CA ALA A 4 -19.41 -39.84 -27.94
C ALA A 4 -19.12 -39.63 -26.45
N ILE A 5 -18.91 -40.72 -25.70
CA ILE A 5 -18.57 -40.68 -24.28
C ILE A 5 -17.17 -40.07 -24.08
N SER A 6 -16.19 -40.46 -24.91
CA SER A 6 -14.84 -39.93 -24.82
C SER A 6 -14.78 -38.44 -25.16
N VAL A 7 -15.50 -37.99 -26.20
CA VAL A 7 -15.56 -36.56 -26.55
C VAL A 7 -16.20 -35.75 -25.42
N GLY A 8 -17.31 -36.24 -24.84
CA GLY A 8 -17.98 -35.57 -23.74
C GLY A 8 -17.09 -35.37 -22.50
N LEU A 9 -16.34 -36.40 -22.11
CA LEU A 9 -15.42 -36.31 -20.96
C LEU A 9 -14.26 -35.33 -21.21
N VAL A 10 -13.70 -35.35 -22.43
CA VAL A 10 -12.62 -34.42 -22.80
C VAL A 10 -13.12 -32.97 -22.78
N SER A 11 -14.31 -32.71 -23.31
CA SER A 11 -14.90 -31.36 -23.32
C SER A 11 -15.11 -30.80 -21.90
N VAL A 12 -15.60 -31.62 -20.97
CA VAL A 12 -15.79 -31.23 -19.57
C VAL A 12 -14.45 -31.00 -18.88
N ALA A 13 -13.46 -31.88 -19.09
CA ALA A 13 -12.14 -31.75 -18.51
C ALA A 13 -11.44 -30.45 -18.96
N VAL A 14 -11.54 -30.10 -20.25
CA VAL A 14 -11.01 -28.83 -20.77
C VAL A 14 -11.79 -27.64 -20.22
N GLY A 15 -13.12 -27.73 -20.13
CA GLY A 15 -13.98 -26.66 -19.62
C GLY A 15 -13.71 -26.27 -18.16
N ILE A 16 -13.27 -27.21 -17.33
CA ILE A 16 -12.90 -26.95 -15.92
C ILE A 16 -11.39 -26.70 -15.77
N GLY A 17 -10.57 -27.42 -16.54
CA GLY A 17 -9.11 -27.37 -16.41
C GLY A 17 -8.52 -26.01 -16.79
N ILE A 18 -9.03 -25.36 -17.84
CA ILE A 18 -8.54 -24.04 -18.26
C ILE A 18 -8.81 -22.97 -17.20
N PRO A 19 -10.05 -22.77 -16.69
CA PRO A 19 -10.31 -21.82 -15.61
C PRO A 19 -9.47 -22.10 -14.36
N ALA A 20 -9.40 -23.36 -13.91
CA ALA A 20 -8.61 -23.72 -12.73
C ALA A 20 -7.13 -23.39 -12.89
N PHE A 21 -6.55 -23.63 -14.07
CA PHE A 21 -5.17 -23.24 -14.36
C PHE A 21 -5.00 -21.71 -14.25
N TYR A 22 -5.87 -20.91 -14.88
CA TYR A 22 -5.74 -19.46 -14.80
C TYR A 22 -5.99 -18.91 -13.39
N GLU A 23 -6.93 -19.47 -12.62
CA GLU A 23 -7.16 -19.09 -11.23
C GLU A 23 -5.92 -19.35 -10.36
N THR A 24 -5.29 -20.53 -10.48
CA THR A 24 -4.07 -20.82 -9.72
C THR A 24 -2.93 -19.85 -10.04
N GLN A 25 -2.78 -19.47 -11.31
CA GLN A 25 -1.76 -18.49 -11.72
C GLN A 25 -2.06 -17.10 -11.14
N ILE A 26 -3.33 -16.68 -11.11
CA ILE A 26 -3.76 -15.41 -10.51
C ILE A 26 -3.53 -15.41 -8.99
N ASP A 27 -3.93 -16.47 -8.31
CA ASP A 27 -3.78 -16.61 -6.86
C ASP A 27 -2.30 -16.60 -6.45
N ASN A 28 -1.45 -17.29 -7.19
CA ASN A 28 -0.02 -17.31 -6.92
C ASN A 28 0.63 -15.94 -7.14
N ALA A 29 0.19 -15.19 -8.16
CA ALA A 29 0.62 -13.80 -8.35
C ALA A 29 0.13 -12.89 -7.22
N ALA A 30 -1.08 -13.11 -6.70
CA ALA A 30 -1.64 -12.37 -5.57
C ALA A 30 -0.95 -12.70 -4.23
N LYS A 31 -0.43 -13.91 -4.05
CA LYS A 31 0.29 -14.32 -2.83
C LYS A 31 1.69 -13.74 -2.68
N ARG A 32 2.22 -13.08 -3.71
CA ARG A 32 3.57 -12.48 -3.63
C ARG A 32 3.63 -11.51 -2.46
N GLU A 33 4.60 -11.65 -1.55
CA GLU A 33 4.73 -10.73 -0.43
C GLU A 33 5.07 -9.32 -0.94
N ASN A 34 4.38 -8.31 -0.42
CA ASN A 34 4.65 -6.91 -0.73
C ASN A 34 5.32 -6.27 0.48
N THR A 35 6.61 -6.00 0.34
CA THR A 35 7.44 -5.37 1.37
C THR A 35 7.96 -4.00 0.93
N GLN A 36 7.47 -3.47 -0.20
CA GLN A 36 7.94 -2.20 -0.72
C GLN A 36 7.52 -1.06 0.23
N PRO A 37 8.48 -0.26 0.74
CA PRO A 37 8.16 0.87 1.59
C PRO A 37 7.35 1.89 0.80
N CYS A 38 6.31 2.42 1.42
CA CYS A 38 5.47 3.46 0.83
C CYS A 38 6.30 4.72 0.55
N PHE A 39 6.47 5.04 -0.73
CA PHE A 39 7.34 6.12 -1.19
C PHE A 39 7.06 7.48 -0.49
N PRO A 40 5.81 7.98 -0.41
CA PRO A 40 5.55 9.26 0.25
C PRO A 40 5.98 9.34 1.72
N CYS A 41 5.85 8.25 2.51
CA CYS A 41 6.20 8.26 3.95
C CYS A 41 7.51 7.53 4.26
N SER A 42 8.24 7.10 3.23
CA SER A 42 9.47 6.31 3.36
C SER A 42 9.31 5.11 4.31
N GLY A 43 8.16 4.44 4.28
CA GLY A 43 7.88 3.29 5.14
C GLY A 43 7.38 3.60 6.56
N SER A 44 7.37 4.86 6.99
CA SER A 44 7.00 5.21 8.38
C SER A 44 5.51 5.11 8.70
N GLY A 45 4.64 5.06 7.68
CA GLY A 45 3.19 5.11 7.86
C GLY A 45 2.66 6.51 8.22
N ALA A 46 3.52 7.50 8.43
CA ALA A 46 3.15 8.84 8.85
C ALA A 46 3.81 9.92 8.00
N GLN A 47 3.15 11.07 7.90
CA GLN A 47 3.65 12.28 7.28
C GLN A 47 3.91 13.32 8.37
N LYS A 48 5.11 13.87 8.40
CA LYS A 48 5.45 14.95 9.33
C LYS A 48 4.52 16.14 9.10
N CYS A 49 3.91 16.66 10.17
CA CYS A 49 3.04 17.81 10.06
C CYS A 49 3.86 19.02 9.60
N ARG A 50 3.54 19.55 8.42
CA ARG A 50 4.27 20.66 7.80
C ARG A 50 4.11 21.97 8.59
N PHE A 51 3.01 22.13 9.31
CA PHE A 51 2.70 23.35 10.07
C PHE A 51 3.57 23.51 11.32
N CYS A 52 3.68 22.49 12.16
CA CYS A 52 4.53 22.53 13.36
C CYS A 52 5.90 21.91 13.13
N MET A 53 6.23 21.45 11.91
CA MET A 53 7.45 20.72 11.63
C MET A 53 7.72 19.59 12.64
N GLY A 54 6.67 18.88 13.06
CA GLY A 54 6.78 17.74 13.98
C GLY A 54 6.90 18.10 15.47
N THR A 55 6.91 19.37 15.85
CA THR A 55 7.00 19.75 17.28
C THR A 55 5.69 19.55 18.05
N GLY A 56 4.55 19.51 17.35
CA GLY A 56 3.23 19.48 17.97
C GLY A 56 2.74 20.86 18.46
N SER A 57 3.54 21.91 18.32
CA SER A 57 3.18 23.28 18.71
C SER A 57 3.53 24.30 17.64
N VAL A 58 2.84 25.44 17.64
CA VAL A 58 3.15 26.59 16.78
C VAL A 58 3.50 27.76 17.70
N THR A 59 4.62 28.41 17.42
CA THR A 59 5.08 29.59 18.15
C THR A 59 4.84 30.82 17.28
N VAL A 60 4.16 31.83 17.84
CA VAL A 60 3.93 33.13 17.21
C VAL A 60 4.66 34.18 18.03
N GLU A 61 5.43 35.05 17.36
CA GLU A 61 6.06 36.20 18.01
C GLU A 61 5.10 37.40 17.94
N LEU A 62 4.70 37.91 19.11
CA LEU A 62 3.72 38.99 19.25
C LEU A 62 4.37 40.39 19.27
N GLY A 63 5.70 40.45 19.35
CA GLY A 63 6.48 41.67 19.52
C GLY A 63 6.90 41.90 20.98
N GLY A 64 7.89 42.75 21.22
CA GLY A 64 8.36 43.06 22.58
C GLY A 64 8.91 41.85 23.36
N ASP A 65 9.55 40.90 22.67
CA ASP A 65 10.02 39.61 23.19
C ASP A 65 8.91 38.64 23.68
N GLU A 66 7.64 38.97 23.50
CA GLU A 66 6.53 38.07 23.81
C GLU A 66 6.35 37.00 22.73
N LYS A 67 6.24 35.75 23.20
CA LYS A 67 5.99 34.57 22.36
C LYS A 67 4.79 33.83 22.88
N GLU A 68 3.86 33.54 21.99
CA GLU A 68 2.73 32.66 22.28
C GLU A 68 3.01 31.29 21.69
N VAL A 69 2.98 30.26 22.53
CA VAL A 69 3.11 28.86 22.12
C VAL A 69 1.75 28.20 22.24
N SER A 70 1.21 27.74 21.12
CA SER A 70 -0.08 27.07 21.06
C SER A 70 0.06 25.64 20.56
N ARG A 71 -0.88 24.77 20.94
CA ARG A 71 -1.00 23.42 20.38
C ARG A 71 -1.27 23.54 18.88
N CYS A 72 -0.55 22.78 18.06
CA CYS A 72 -0.74 22.81 16.61
C CYS A 72 -2.11 22.21 16.26
N ILE A 73 -3.07 23.06 15.90
CA ILE A 73 -4.44 22.67 15.53
C ILE A 73 -4.49 21.75 14.32
N ASN A 74 -3.53 21.88 13.39
CA ASN A 74 -3.54 21.08 12.16
C ASN A 74 -3.32 19.59 12.45
N CYS A 75 -2.46 19.24 13.40
CA CYS A 75 -2.19 17.85 13.76
C CYS A 75 -2.67 17.49 15.16
N ASP A 76 -3.52 18.32 15.77
CA ASP A 76 -3.91 18.23 17.16
C ASP A 76 -2.73 17.96 18.10
N GLY A 77 -1.60 18.62 17.87
CA GLY A 77 -0.38 18.45 18.67
C GLY A 77 0.36 17.11 18.54
N VAL A 78 -0.06 16.21 17.65
CA VAL A 78 0.62 14.92 17.40
C VAL A 78 1.97 15.11 16.71
N GLY A 79 2.11 16.15 15.89
CA GLY A 79 3.32 16.40 15.09
C GLY A 79 3.37 15.64 13.75
N SER A 80 2.41 14.77 13.48
CA SER A 80 2.31 14.02 12.22
C SER A 80 0.86 13.70 11.86
N PHE A 81 0.65 13.31 10.60
CA PHE A 81 -0.59 12.75 10.08
C PHE A 81 -0.37 11.31 9.63
N THR A 82 -1.39 10.48 9.71
CA THR A 82 -1.36 9.17 9.04
C THR A 82 -1.14 9.38 7.54
N CYS A 83 -0.20 8.65 6.95
CA CYS A 83 0.02 8.72 5.51
C CYS A 83 -1.20 8.14 4.79
N THR A 84 -1.87 8.98 4.01
CA THR A 84 -3.11 8.60 3.28
C THR A 84 -2.83 7.61 2.16
N THR A 85 -1.62 7.59 1.61
CA THR A 85 -1.22 6.65 0.55
C THR A 85 -1.18 5.20 1.03
N CYS A 86 -0.60 4.94 2.22
CA CYS A 86 -0.51 3.59 2.79
C CYS A 86 -1.48 3.34 3.95
N GLN A 87 -2.32 4.32 4.29
CA GLN A 87 -3.25 4.29 5.41
C GLN A 87 -2.58 3.87 6.73
N GLY A 88 -1.34 4.32 6.96
CA GLY A 88 -0.59 3.99 8.18
C GLY A 88 0.20 2.70 8.15
N SER A 89 0.03 1.82 7.15
CA SER A 89 0.76 0.55 7.09
C SER A 89 2.26 0.70 6.84
N GLY A 90 2.68 1.82 6.25
CA GLY A 90 4.05 2.00 5.76
C GLY A 90 4.35 1.22 4.48
N ILE A 91 3.43 0.39 3.98
CA ILE A 91 3.63 -0.43 2.78
C ILE A 91 2.97 0.24 1.57
N GLN A 92 3.69 0.24 0.44
CA GLN A 92 3.20 0.77 -0.83
C GLN A 92 2.01 -0.06 -1.33
N PRO A 93 0.87 0.54 -1.70
CA PRO A 93 -0.22 -0.22 -2.33
C PRO A 93 0.26 -0.97 -3.58
N ARG A 94 -0.23 -2.19 -3.81
CA ARG A 94 0.25 -3.08 -4.88
C ARG A 94 0.12 -2.50 -6.29
N TYR A 95 -0.84 -1.61 -6.53
CA TYR A 95 -0.98 -0.95 -7.83
C TYR A 95 0.13 0.07 -8.12
N LEU A 96 0.89 0.47 -7.10
CA LEU A 96 2.10 1.30 -7.21
C LEU A 96 3.39 0.49 -7.00
N ASP A 97 3.28 -0.82 -6.80
CA ASP A 97 4.44 -1.68 -6.55
C ASP A 97 5.38 -1.64 -7.76
N ARG A 98 6.57 -1.06 -7.56
CA ARG A 98 7.61 -1.11 -8.59
C ARG A 98 8.12 -2.54 -8.67
N ARG A 99 7.80 -3.21 -9.78
CA ARG A 99 8.36 -4.51 -10.14
C ARG A 99 9.86 -4.35 -10.36
N GLU A 100 10.65 -4.71 -9.36
CA GLU A 100 12.02 -5.11 -9.58
C GLU A 100 11.97 -6.50 -10.21
N PHE A 101 12.25 -6.57 -11.51
CA PHE A 101 12.64 -7.81 -12.12
C PHE A 101 14.01 -8.12 -11.52
N LYS A 102 14.05 -9.15 -10.68
CA LYS A 102 15.32 -9.71 -10.23
C LYS A 102 15.87 -10.39 -11.49
N ASP A 103 16.90 -9.81 -12.07
CA ASP A 103 17.65 -10.49 -13.13
C ASP A 103 18.28 -11.71 -12.44
N ASP A 104 17.84 -12.91 -12.83
CA ASP A 104 18.41 -14.16 -12.35
C ASP A 104 19.78 -14.31 -13.04
N ASP A 105 20.87 -14.11 -12.28
CA ASP A 105 22.25 -14.46 -12.67
C ASP A 105 22.45 -15.98 -12.80
#